data_AF-A0A381ZGT0-F1
#
_entry.id   AF-A0A381ZGT0-F1
#
_cell.length_a   1.000
_cell.length_b   1.000
_cell.length_c   1.000
_cell.angle_alpha   90.00
_cell.angle_beta   90.00
_cell.angle_gamma   90.00
#
_symmetry.space_group_name_H-M   'P 1'
#
loop_
_entity.id
_entity.type
_entity.pdbx_description
1 polymer ?
#
loop_
_entity_poly.entity_id
_entity_poly.type
_entity_poly.pdbx_seq_one_letter_code
_entity_poly.pdbx_strand_id
1 'polypeptide(L)'
;HLKNNRGFIMIKLPIFISVFILTSFLSHSAQADNFDVCLGLLQPIDNQVASVKARGGVWEAFEKRSLFRNHSTVALHVDQKAIALIYTLDYICRSLNGIPRNDVSNYILPLWREKGEKEFIKYQTEGYGYAFEEVMTWVEYARYYEKNHKRKLDFAQVQETMKKSKPLVDRFVDIVHKVRKTNKVKEVVEESKALIDEFASLHKTDPVLKQADGENLAIPHASTLTESADEM
;
A
#
# COMPACT_ATOMS: atom_id res chain seq x y z
N HIS A 1 -15.69 -19.11 82.35
CA HIS A 1 -16.31 -19.64 81.12
C HIS A 1 -15.70 -18.96 79.90
N LEU A 2 -14.81 -19.69 79.19
CA LEU A 2 -14.92 -20.10 77.76
C LEU A 2 -14.49 -19.00 76.75
N LYS A 3 -13.24 -19.04 76.26
CA LYS A 3 -12.71 -19.76 75.07
C LYS A 3 -12.87 -18.97 73.75
N ASN A 4 -11.74 -18.41 73.30
CA ASN A 4 -11.09 -18.57 71.98
C ASN A 4 -11.97 -18.77 70.73
N ASN A 5 -11.84 -17.91 69.70
CA ASN A 5 -11.39 -18.42 68.39
C ASN A 5 -10.90 -17.35 67.40
N ARG A 6 -9.80 -17.70 66.72
CA ARG A 6 -9.15 -16.98 65.62
C ARG A 6 -9.93 -17.13 64.31
N GLY A 7 -9.85 -16.13 63.44
CA GLY A 7 -10.25 -16.23 62.04
C GLY A 7 -9.50 -15.22 61.18
N PHE A 8 -8.24 -15.52 60.84
CA PHE A 8 -7.55 -14.85 59.73
C PHE A 8 -8.14 -15.39 58.43
N ILE A 9 -8.93 -14.58 57.72
CA ILE A 9 -9.35 -14.89 56.35
C ILE A 9 -8.19 -14.52 55.43
N MET A 10 -7.36 -15.51 55.10
CA MET A 10 -6.51 -15.45 53.92
C MET A 10 -7.42 -15.52 52.69
N ILE A 11 -7.66 -14.38 52.04
CA ILE A 11 -8.20 -14.35 50.69
C ILE A 11 -7.11 -14.89 49.77
N LYS A 12 -7.21 -16.18 49.41
CA LYS A 12 -6.42 -16.75 48.31
C LYS A 12 -6.91 -16.10 47.02
N LEU A 13 -6.13 -15.16 46.52
CA LEU A 13 -6.27 -14.59 45.19
C LEU A 13 -6.34 -15.74 44.16
N PRO A 14 -7.39 -15.83 43.32
CA PRO A 14 -7.40 -16.83 42.27
C PRO A 14 -6.33 -16.47 41.23
N ILE A 15 -5.27 -17.29 41.18
CA ILE A 15 -4.13 -17.23 40.24
C ILE A 15 -4.56 -17.33 38.75
N PHE A 16 -5.86 -17.49 38.47
CA PHE A 16 -6.41 -17.61 37.12
C PHE A 16 -6.52 -16.29 36.33
N ILE A 17 -6.45 -15.11 36.96
CA ILE A 17 -6.60 -13.83 36.24
C ILE A 17 -5.27 -13.33 35.64
N SER A 18 -4.12 -13.76 36.19
CA SER A 18 -2.81 -13.27 35.75
C SER A 18 -2.32 -13.86 34.42
N VAL A 19 -2.87 -15.00 33.98
CA VAL A 19 -2.46 -15.67 32.74
C VAL A 19 -3.12 -15.04 31.50
N PHE A 20 -4.29 -14.42 31.64
CA PHE A 20 -5.00 -13.79 30.50
C PHE A 20 -4.42 -12.42 30.11
N ILE A 21 -3.79 -11.71 31.05
CA ILE A 21 -3.17 -10.41 30.77
C ILE A 21 -1.84 -10.60 30.01
N LEU A 22 -1.06 -11.64 30.30
CA LEU A 22 0.24 -11.86 29.66
C LEU A 22 0.16 -12.27 28.18
N THR A 23 -0.89 -12.99 27.76
CA THR A 23 -1.05 -13.41 26.36
C THR A 23 -1.47 -12.27 25.44
N SER A 24 -2.11 -11.23 25.98
CA SER A 24 -2.56 -10.06 25.21
C SER A 24 -1.40 -9.12 24.81
N PHE A 25 -0.30 -9.10 25.57
CA PHE A 25 0.87 -8.26 25.29
C PHE A 25 1.83 -8.85 24.24
N LEU A 26 1.88 -10.18 24.09
CA LEU A 26 2.77 -10.84 23.11
C LEU A 26 2.30 -10.68 21.66
N SER A 27 1.01 -10.50 21.42
CA SER A 27 0.48 -10.32 20.06
C SER A 27 0.72 -8.92 19.50
N HIS A 28 0.82 -7.89 20.34
CA HIS A 28 1.10 -6.52 19.89
C HIS A 28 2.57 -6.31 19.51
N SER A 29 3.51 -6.99 20.20
CA SER A 29 4.94 -6.81 19.91
C SER A 29 5.34 -7.35 18.54
N ALA A 30 4.83 -8.51 18.14
CA ALA A 30 5.10 -9.09 16.81
C ALA A 30 4.53 -8.25 15.66
N GLN A 31 3.50 -7.44 15.92
CA GLN A 31 2.82 -6.65 14.91
C GLN A 31 3.58 -5.35 14.58
N ALA A 32 4.06 -4.65 15.60
CA ALA A 32 4.95 -3.49 15.41
C ALA A 32 6.25 -3.91 14.72
N ASP A 33 6.79 -5.07 15.11
CA ASP A 33 7.99 -5.67 14.53
C ASP A 33 7.87 -5.90 13.01
N ASN A 34 6.79 -6.55 12.54
CA ASN A 34 6.64 -6.81 11.10
C ASN A 34 6.49 -5.55 10.24
N PHE A 35 5.90 -4.47 10.77
CA PHE A 35 5.80 -3.21 10.04
C PHE A 35 7.18 -2.58 9.82
N ASP A 36 7.98 -2.47 10.88
CA ASP A 36 9.32 -1.91 10.81
C ASP A 36 10.24 -2.77 9.93
N VAL A 37 10.11 -4.10 10.01
CA VAL A 37 10.83 -5.03 9.13
C VAL A 37 10.40 -4.85 7.67
N CYS A 38 9.10 -4.66 7.38
CA CYS A 38 8.63 -4.41 6.02
C CYS A 38 9.22 -3.12 5.45
N LEU A 39 9.20 -2.03 6.21
CA LEU A 39 9.81 -0.77 5.81
C LEU A 39 11.32 -0.92 5.62
N GLY A 40 12.01 -1.68 6.48
CA GLY A 40 13.42 -1.98 6.32
C GLY A 40 13.75 -2.74 5.03
N LEU A 41 12.84 -3.61 4.55
CA LEU A 41 12.98 -4.31 3.26
C LEU A 41 12.68 -3.39 2.07
N LEU A 42 11.70 -2.49 2.20
CA LEU A 42 11.31 -1.55 1.15
C LEU A 42 12.35 -0.44 0.95
N GLN A 43 12.87 0.11 2.03
CA GLN A 43 13.78 1.27 2.01
C GLN A 43 14.94 1.17 0.99
N PRO A 44 15.69 0.06 0.89
CA PRO A 44 16.75 -0.04 -0.12
C PRO A 44 16.22 -0.03 -1.56
N ILE A 45 15.02 -0.55 -1.80
CA ILE A 45 14.36 -0.56 -3.12
C ILE A 45 13.89 0.87 -3.46
N ASP A 46 13.19 1.52 -2.54
CA ASP A 46 12.73 2.90 -2.69
C ASP A 46 13.89 3.87 -2.90
N ASN A 47 14.95 3.78 -2.09
CA ASN A 47 16.14 4.63 -2.23
C ASN A 47 16.77 4.56 -3.62
N GLN A 48 16.75 3.40 -4.29
CA GLN A 48 17.23 3.28 -5.66
C GLN A 48 16.34 4.05 -6.64
N VAL A 49 15.02 3.90 -6.53
CA VAL A 49 14.05 4.62 -7.38
C VAL A 49 14.12 6.12 -7.13
N ALA A 50 14.11 6.56 -5.88
CA ALA A 50 14.26 7.95 -5.48
C ALA A 50 15.56 8.57 -5.99
N SER A 51 16.68 7.84 -5.93
CA SER A 51 17.98 8.29 -6.47
C SER A 51 17.97 8.50 -7.98
N VAL A 52 17.24 7.68 -8.73
CA VAL A 52 17.04 7.88 -10.18
C VAL A 52 16.08 9.05 -10.44
N LYS A 53 14.96 9.12 -9.73
CA LYS A 53 13.96 10.21 -9.83
C LYS A 53 14.56 11.59 -9.53
N ALA A 54 15.45 11.67 -8.52
CA ALA A 54 16.16 12.91 -8.16
C ALA A 54 17.08 13.43 -9.28
N ARG A 55 17.37 12.62 -10.31
CA ARG A 55 18.14 12.97 -11.51
C ARG A 55 17.26 12.97 -12.78
N GLY A 56 15.95 13.20 -12.59
CA GLY A 56 14.89 13.26 -13.59
C GLY A 56 14.52 11.95 -14.27
N GLY A 57 14.87 10.82 -13.67
CA GLY A 57 14.43 9.52 -14.15
C GLY A 57 15.22 8.97 -15.34
N VAL A 58 14.76 7.84 -15.85
CA VAL A 58 15.20 7.27 -17.12
C VAL A 58 14.83 8.21 -18.26
N TRP A 59 13.68 8.90 -18.16
CA TRP A 59 13.23 9.88 -19.14
C TRP A 59 14.28 10.98 -19.37
N GLU A 60 14.77 11.64 -18.31
CA GLU A 60 15.79 12.67 -18.46
C GLU A 60 17.09 12.10 -19.07
N ALA A 61 17.45 10.85 -18.74
CA ALA A 61 18.62 10.19 -19.32
C ALA A 61 18.48 9.99 -20.85
N PHE A 62 17.29 9.63 -21.32
CA PHE A 62 16.99 9.50 -22.76
C PHE A 62 16.97 10.88 -23.44
N GLU A 63 16.33 11.87 -22.83
CA GLU A 63 16.21 13.23 -23.38
C GLU A 63 17.58 13.92 -23.57
N LYS A 64 18.50 13.73 -22.63
CA LYS A 64 19.85 14.31 -22.68
C LYS A 64 20.71 13.75 -23.81
N ARG A 65 20.33 12.63 -24.43
CA ARG A 65 21.09 11.99 -25.50
C ARG A 65 20.28 12.00 -26.79
N SER A 66 20.74 12.78 -27.78
CA SER A 66 20.06 12.92 -29.07
C SER A 66 19.71 11.59 -29.76
N LEU A 67 20.57 10.57 -29.63
CA LEU A 67 20.36 9.24 -30.17
C LEU A 67 19.20 8.47 -29.50
N PHE A 68 18.84 8.80 -28.26
CA PHE A 68 17.80 8.15 -27.47
C PHE A 68 16.49 8.95 -27.42
N ARG A 69 16.52 10.24 -27.78
CA ARG A 69 15.40 11.18 -27.63
C ARG A 69 14.09 10.74 -28.29
N ASN A 70 14.17 10.09 -29.44
CA ASN A 70 12.98 9.56 -30.14
C ASN A 70 12.30 8.39 -29.40
N HIS A 71 12.89 7.92 -28.30
CA HIS A 71 12.38 6.82 -27.48
C HIS A 71 12.03 7.25 -26.05
N SER A 72 11.97 8.56 -25.77
CA SER A 72 11.71 9.08 -24.41
C SER A 72 10.35 8.64 -23.84
N THR A 73 9.35 8.35 -24.68
CA THR A 73 8.08 7.75 -24.19
C THR A 73 8.32 6.38 -23.56
N VAL A 74 9.20 5.54 -24.12
CA VAL A 74 9.55 4.25 -23.48
C VAL A 74 10.16 4.50 -22.11
N ALA A 75 11.11 5.44 -22.03
CA ALA A 75 11.75 5.80 -20.76
C ALA A 75 10.76 6.31 -19.71
N LEU A 76 9.80 7.16 -20.11
CA LEU A 76 8.73 7.64 -19.24
C LEU A 76 7.88 6.49 -18.69
N HIS A 77 7.56 5.49 -19.52
CA HIS A 77 6.80 4.32 -19.07
C HIS A 77 7.61 3.46 -18.08
N VAL A 78 8.94 3.35 -18.26
CA VAL A 78 9.79 2.68 -17.26
C VAL A 78 9.71 3.42 -15.93
N ASP A 79 9.88 4.75 -15.93
CA ASP A 79 9.80 5.57 -14.71
C ASP A 79 8.44 5.38 -14.00
N GLN A 80 7.34 5.44 -14.76
CA GLN A 80 5.99 5.22 -14.23
C GLN A 80 5.85 3.85 -13.57
N LYS A 81 6.35 2.78 -14.20
CA LYS A 81 6.25 1.42 -13.63
C LYS A 81 7.09 1.24 -12.37
N ALA A 82 8.30 1.80 -12.33
CA ALA A 82 9.14 1.75 -11.13
C ALA A 82 8.51 2.52 -9.96
N ILE A 83 7.98 3.71 -10.22
CA ILE A 83 7.31 4.54 -9.20
C ILE A 83 6.03 3.86 -8.69
N ALA A 84 5.19 3.34 -9.59
CA ALA A 84 3.97 2.63 -9.21
C ALA A 84 4.25 1.41 -8.32
N LEU A 85 5.32 0.66 -8.60
CA LEU A 85 5.74 -0.44 -7.75
C LEU A 85 6.09 0.05 -6.34
N ILE A 86 6.85 1.14 -6.19
CA ILE A 86 7.20 1.69 -4.86
C ILE A 86 5.95 2.07 -4.07
N TYR A 87 5.02 2.80 -4.67
CA TYR A 87 3.77 3.18 -3.99
C TYR A 87 2.96 1.96 -3.55
N THR A 88 2.92 0.91 -4.39
CA THR A 88 2.21 -0.32 -4.07
C THR A 88 2.89 -1.08 -2.92
N LEU A 89 4.22 -1.14 -2.91
CA LEU A 89 4.99 -1.77 -1.82
C LEU A 89 4.88 -1.00 -0.49
N ASP A 90 4.87 0.34 -0.53
CA ASP A 90 4.62 1.16 0.66
C ASP A 90 3.21 0.91 1.22
N TYR A 91 2.20 0.88 0.34
CA TYR A 91 0.85 0.52 0.71
C TYR A 91 0.76 -0.89 1.35
N ILE A 92 1.49 -1.88 0.80
CA ILE A 92 1.56 -3.23 1.37
C ILE A 92 2.09 -3.18 2.81
N CYS A 93 3.17 -2.45 3.08
CA CYS A 93 3.70 -2.32 4.43
C CYS A 93 2.72 -1.66 5.39
N ARG A 94 2.09 -0.55 4.99
CA ARG A 94 1.08 0.15 5.80
C ARG A 94 -0.16 -0.69 6.06
N SER A 95 -0.43 -1.64 5.18
CA SER A 95 -1.64 -2.44 5.21
C SER A 95 -1.44 -3.86 5.72
N LEU A 96 -0.29 -4.22 6.32
CA LEU A 96 -0.05 -5.60 6.80
C LEU A 96 -1.19 -6.19 7.67
N ASN A 97 -1.81 -5.36 8.50
CA ASN A 97 -2.79 -5.78 9.51
C ASN A 97 -4.22 -5.27 9.27
N GLY A 98 -4.48 -4.75 8.07
CA GLY A 98 -5.78 -4.23 7.70
C GLY A 98 -5.66 -3.22 6.58
N ILE A 99 -6.77 -2.95 5.90
CA ILE A 99 -6.82 -1.90 4.87
C ILE A 99 -6.78 -0.54 5.59
N PRO A 100 -5.75 0.29 5.36
CA PRO A 100 -5.66 1.60 6.00
C PRO A 100 -6.81 2.48 5.53
N ARG A 101 -7.23 3.42 6.39
CA ARG A 101 -8.07 4.53 5.94
C ARG A 101 -7.20 5.58 5.26
N ASN A 102 -7.82 6.30 4.35
CA ASN A 102 -7.33 7.44 3.58
C ASN A 102 -8.37 8.55 3.66
N ASP A 103 -8.12 9.69 3.04
CA ASP A 103 -9.01 10.86 3.16
C ASP A 103 -10.43 10.58 2.64
N VAL A 104 -10.53 9.87 1.51
CA VAL A 104 -11.81 9.44 0.93
C VAL A 104 -12.60 8.55 1.91
N SER A 105 -11.96 7.56 2.52
CA SER A 105 -12.62 6.65 3.47
C SER A 105 -12.90 7.28 4.83
N ASN A 106 -12.08 8.24 5.25
CA ASN A 106 -12.34 9.06 6.43
C ASN A 106 -13.58 9.94 6.26
N TYR A 107 -13.89 10.37 5.03
CA TYR A 107 -15.14 11.06 4.71
C TYR A 107 -16.33 10.09 4.61
N ILE A 108 -16.22 9.05 3.77
CA ILE A 108 -17.35 8.18 3.41
C ILE A 108 -17.80 7.32 4.60
N LEU A 109 -16.87 6.62 5.26
CA LEU A 109 -17.22 5.53 6.17
C LEU A 109 -17.99 5.98 7.42
N PRO A 110 -17.62 7.08 8.11
CA PRO A 110 -18.37 7.53 9.28
C PRO A 110 -19.82 7.88 8.94
N LEU A 111 -20.03 8.65 7.87
CA LEU A 111 -21.36 9.07 7.42
C LEU A 111 -22.21 7.89 6.97
N TRP A 112 -21.62 6.96 6.21
CA TRP A 112 -22.31 5.77 5.74
C TRP A 112 -22.75 4.85 6.90
N ARG A 113 -21.89 4.66 7.92
CA ARG A 113 -22.20 3.88 9.12
C ARG A 113 -23.28 4.52 9.98
N GLU A 114 -23.23 5.84 10.16
CA GLU A 114 -24.18 6.58 11.01
C GLU A 114 -25.57 6.60 10.39
N LYS A 115 -25.67 6.92 9.09
CA LYS A 115 -26.95 7.11 8.41
C LYS A 115 -27.57 5.79 7.97
N GLY A 116 -26.75 4.79 7.69
CA GLY A 116 -27.15 3.64 6.89
C GLY A 116 -27.17 4.00 5.40
N GLU A 117 -27.12 2.97 4.56
CA GLU A 117 -26.86 3.11 3.13
C GLU A 117 -27.90 3.97 2.38
N LYS A 118 -29.19 3.72 2.60
CA LYS A 118 -30.27 4.41 1.89
C LYS A 118 -30.27 5.91 2.22
N GLU A 119 -30.17 6.24 3.50
CA GLU A 119 -30.15 7.61 3.99
C GLU A 119 -28.82 8.31 3.64
N PHE A 120 -27.70 7.59 3.58
CA PHE A 120 -26.44 8.11 3.05
C PHE A 120 -26.57 8.52 1.57
N ILE A 121 -27.13 7.65 0.73
CA ILE A 121 -27.35 7.95 -0.69
C ILE A 121 -28.20 9.23 -0.82
N LYS A 122 -29.34 9.27 -0.14
CA LYS A 122 -30.23 10.43 -0.15
C LYS A 122 -29.53 11.70 0.33
N TYR A 123 -28.74 11.61 1.39
CA TYR A 123 -28.02 12.74 1.95
C TYR A 123 -27.01 13.34 0.95
N GLN A 124 -26.24 12.49 0.26
CA GLN A 124 -25.25 12.96 -0.71
C GLN A 124 -25.89 13.49 -1.99
N THR A 125 -26.93 12.83 -2.51
CA THR A 125 -27.56 13.25 -3.78
C THR A 125 -28.51 14.43 -3.59
N GLU A 126 -29.46 14.36 -2.66
CA GLU A 126 -30.47 15.42 -2.47
C GLU A 126 -29.95 16.57 -1.60
N GLY A 127 -29.05 16.29 -0.66
CA GLY A 127 -28.49 17.29 0.24
C GLY A 127 -27.34 18.09 -0.37
N TYR A 128 -26.40 17.40 -1.03
CA TYR A 128 -25.19 18.01 -1.60
C TYR A 128 -25.21 18.09 -3.13
N GLY A 129 -26.17 17.45 -3.80
CA GLY A 129 -26.29 17.52 -5.26
C GLY A 129 -25.32 16.63 -6.03
N TYR A 130 -24.64 15.67 -5.38
CA TYR A 130 -23.74 14.74 -6.07
C TYR A 130 -24.52 13.84 -7.03
N ALA A 131 -23.86 13.45 -8.13
CA ALA A 131 -24.47 12.54 -9.10
C ALA A 131 -24.72 11.17 -8.46
N PHE A 132 -25.85 10.54 -8.79
CA PHE A 132 -26.22 9.25 -8.19
C PHE A 132 -25.16 8.18 -8.48
N GLU A 133 -24.65 8.12 -9.71
CA GLU A 133 -23.63 7.17 -10.15
C GLU A 133 -22.33 7.32 -9.34
N GLU A 134 -21.94 8.56 -9.06
CA GLU A 134 -20.77 8.87 -8.24
C GLU A 134 -20.96 8.39 -6.79
N VAL A 135 -22.09 8.73 -6.18
CA VAL A 135 -22.41 8.30 -4.80
C VAL A 135 -22.47 6.77 -4.70
N MET A 136 -22.92 6.08 -5.76
CA MET A 136 -22.91 4.62 -5.78
C MET A 136 -21.50 4.03 -5.74
N THR A 137 -20.49 4.67 -6.35
CA THR A 137 -19.09 4.24 -6.20
C THR A 137 -18.61 4.33 -4.74
N TRP A 138 -19.08 5.33 -4.00
CA TRP A 138 -18.76 5.50 -2.57
C TRP A 138 -19.42 4.40 -1.72
N VAL A 139 -20.66 4.05 -2.05
CA VAL A 139 -21.38 2.93 -1.41
C VAL A 139 -20.68 1.60 -1.68
N GLU A 140 -20.26 1.35 -2.91
CA GLU A 140 -19.51 0.15 -3.29
C GLU A 140 -18.20 0.06 -2.51
N TYR A 141 -17.46 1.17 -2.42
CA TYR A 141 -16.25 1.24 -1.61
C TYR A 141 -16.51 1.01 -0.12
N ALA A 142 -17.56 1.63 0.46
CA ALA A 142 -17.90 1.43 1.86
C ALA A 142 -18.20 -0.04 2.17
N ARG A 143 -19.00 -0.69 1.31
CA ARG A 143 -19.29 -2.13 1.41
C ARG A 143 -18.02 -2.98 1.29
N TYR A 144 -17.16 -2.65 0.34
CA TYR A 144 -15.87 -3.32 0.17
C TYR A 144 -15.00 -3.18 1.42
N TYR A 145 -14.86 -1.96 1.95
CA TYR A 145 -14.05 -1.69 3.12
C TYR A 145 -14.60 -2.43 4.36
N GLU A 146 -15.91 -2.35 4.64
CA GLU A 146 -16.51 -3.06 5.78
C GLU A 146 -16.25 -4.56 5.73
N LYS A 147 -16.34 -5.16 4.54
CA LYS A 147 -16.11 -6.59 4.34
C LYS A 147 -14.63 -6.97 4.54
N ASN A 148 -13.70 -6.12 4.14
CA ASN A 148 -12.30 -6.51 3.97
C ASN A 148 -11.32 -5.84 4.94
N HIS A 149 -11.67 -4.76 5.64
CA HIS A 149 -10.69 -3.93 6.38
C HIS A 149 -9.88 -4.66 7.46
N LYS A 150 -10.37 -5.79 7.99
CA LYS A 150 -9.66 -6.61 9.00
C LYS A 150 -8.74 -7.67 8.42
N ARG A 151 -8.66 -7.79 7.09
CA ARG A 151 -7.82 -8.77 6.41
C ARG A 151 -6.35 -8.56 6.75
N LYS A 152 -5.62 -9.65 6.95
CA LYS A 152 -4.17 -9.63 7.23
C LYS A 152 -3.41 -10.17 6.04
N LEU A 153 -2.26 -9.58 5.74
CA LEU A 153 -1.34 -10.09 4.73
C LEU A 153 -0.44 -11.16 5.35
N ASP A 154 -0.13 -12.20 4.57
CA ASP A 154 0.89 -13.17 4.94
C ASP A 154 2.27 -12.52 4.79
N PHE A 155 2.95 -12.33 5.92
CA PHE A 155 4.23 -11.62 5.93
C PHE A 155 5.32 -12.36 5.16
N ALA A 156 5.30 -13.69 5.12
CA ALA A 156 6.26 -14.46 4.33
C ALA A 156 6.06 -14.19 2.83
N GLN A 157 4.81 -14.03 2.38
CA GLN A 157 4.53 -13.63 0.99
C GLN A 157 4.97 -12.19 0.73
N VAL A 158 4.75 -11.26 1.66
CA VAL A 158 5.25 -9.88 1.54
C VAL A 158 6.77 -9.85 1.37
N GLN A 159 7.51 -10.61 2.17
CA GLN A 159 8.97 -10.71 2.04
C GLN A 159 9.40 -11.24 0.66
N GLU A 160 8.68 -12.25 0.15
CA GLU A 160 8.95 -12.79 -1.18
C GLU A 160 8.62 -11.78 -2.29
N THR A 161 7.53 -11.01 -2.16
CA THR A 161 7.19 -9.91 -3.07
C THR A 161 8.30 -8.85 -3.11
N MET A 162 8.84 -8.45 -1.96
CA MET A 162 9.98 -7.52 -1.87
C MET A 162 11.22 -8.08 -2.59
N LYS A 163 11.51 -9.37 -2.38
CA LYS A 163 12.63 -10.06 -3.02
C LYS A 163 12.48 -10.14 -4.54
N LYS A 164 11.27 -10.39 -5.07
CA LYS A 164 10.98 -10.38 -6.52
C LYS A 164 11.03 -8.97 -7.12
N SER A 165 10.68 -7.95 -6.33
CA SER A 165 10.68 -6.55 -6.76
C SER A 165 12.10 -6.01 -6.96
N LYS A 166 13.03 -6.38 -6.08
CA LYS A 166 14.40 -5.84 -6.09
C LYS A 166 15.14 -6.00 -7.44
N PRO A 167 15.19 -7.18 -8.09
CA PRO A 167 15.87 -7.33 -9.38
C PRO A 167 15.32 -6.45 -10.50
N LEU A 168 14.02 -6.13 -10.49
CA LEU A 168 13.43 -5.23 -11.48
C LEU A 168 13.89 -3.79 -11.26
N VAL A 169 13.99 -3.36 -10.00
CA VAL A 169 14.50 -2.04 -9.63
C VAL A 169 16.01 -1.92 -9.87
N ASP A 170 16.79 -2.97 -9.60
CA ASP A 170 18.21 -2.99 -9.95
C ASP A 170 18.39 -2.77 -11.47
N ARG A 171 17.57 -3.43 -12.31
CA ARG A 171 17.58 -3.24 -13.77
C ARG A 171 17.11 -1.86 -14.19
N PHE A 172 16.12 -1.27 -13.51
CA PHE A 172 15.70 0.11 -13.73
C PHE A 172 16.86 1.09 -13.56
N VAL A 173 17.64 0.93 -12.48
CA VAL A 173 18.85 1.71 -12.24
C VAL A 173 19.90 1.47 -13.34
N ASP A 174 20.07 0.23 -13.78
CA ASP A 174 21.04 -0.12 -14.83
C ASP A 174 20.71 0.52 -16.19
N ILE A 175 19.43 0.67 -16.55
CA ILE A 175 19.04 1.35 -17.79
C ILE A 175 19.61 2.78 -17.82
N VAL A 176 19.50 3.53 -16.73
CA VAL A 176 20.07 4.90 -16.63
C VAL A 176 21.58 4.88 -16.88
N HIS A 177 22.30 3.91 -16.31
CA HIS A 177 23.73 3.78 -16.49
C HIS A 177 24.10 3.41 -17.92
N LYS A 178 23.36 2.49 -18.54
CA LYS A 178 23.57 2.06 -19.92
C LYS A 178 23.36 3.21 -20.89
N VAL A 179 22.25 3.93 -20.78
CA VAL A 179 21.96 5.11 -21.62
C VAL A 179 23.12 6.09 -21.59
N ARG A 180 23.77 6.32 -20.44
CA ARG A 180 24.90 7.26 -20.33
C ARG A 180 26.20 6.77 -20.99
N LYS A 181 26.37 5.46 -21.16
CA LYS A 181 27.67 4.85 -21.55
C LYS A 181 27.68 4.24 -22.95
N THR A 182 26.54 3.85 -23.52
CA THR A 182 26.48 3.06 -24.76
C THR A 182 25.77 3.79 -25.90
N ASN A 183 26.17 3.53 -27.16
CA ASN A 183 25.44 4.00 -28.35
C ASN A 183 24.49 2.94 -28.93
N LYS A 184 24.33 1.80 -28.24
CA LYS A 184 23.45 0.71 -28.68
C LYS A 184 21.99 1.01 -28.36
N VAL A 185 21.41 1.98 -29.06
CA VAL A 185 20.05 2.48 -28.80
C VAL A 185 19.02 1.35 -28.82
N LYS A 186 19.01 0.53 -29.87
CA LYS A 186 18.05 -0.57 -30.03
C LYS A 186 18.09 -1.56 -28.86
N GLU A 187 19.28 -1.93 -28.40
CA GLU A 187 19.45 -2.87 -27.27
C GLU A 187 18.82 -2.32 -26.00
N VAL A 188 19.16 -1.08 -25.63
CA VAL A 188 18.65 -0.43 -24.41
C VAL A 188 17.14 -0.19 -24.48
N VAL A 189 16.61 0.18 -25.65
CA VAL A 189 15.17 0.37 -25.84
C VAL A 189 14.40 -0.94 -25.69
N GLU A 190 14.89 -2.03 -26.26
CA GLU A 190 14.23 -3.34 -26.11
C GLU A 190 14.34 -3.87 -24.68
N GLU A 191 15.48 -3.67 -24.00
CA GLU A 191 15.59 -3.97 -22.57
C GLU A 191 14.61 -3.17 -21.70
N SER A 192 14.38 -1.90 -22.07
CA SER A 192 13.43 -1.01 -21.37
C SER A 192 11.99 -1.49 -21.54
N LYS A 193 11.61 -1.90 -22.76
CA LYS A 193 10.29 -2.48 -23.04
C LYS A 193 10.08 -3.80 -22.29
N ALA A 194 11.07 -4.68 -22.32
CA ALA A 194 11.02 -5.93 -21.55
C ALA A 194 10.82 -5.65 -20.06
N LEU A 195 11.53 -4.66 -19.50
CA LEU A 195 11.37 -4.29 -18.10
C LEU A 195 9.96 -3.76 -17.78
N ILE A 196 9.35 -2.97 -18.67
CA ILE A 196 7.95 -2.52 -18.54
C ILE A 196 7.00 -3.71 -18.45
N ASP A 197 7.17 -4.70 -19.34
CA ASP A 197 6.34 -5.90 -19.38
C ASP A 197 6.55 -6.76 -18.12
N GLU A 198 7.78 -6.84 -17.62
CA GLU A 198 8.10 -7.58 -16.40
C GLU A 198 7.50 -6.93 -15.14
N PHE A 199 7.54 -5.60 -15.01
CA PHE A 199 6.81 -4.90 -13.95
C PHE A 199 5.31 -5.20 -14.03
N ALA A 200 4.72 -5.08 -15.22
CA ALA A 200 3.29 -5.36 -15.41
C ALA A 200 2.94 -6.83 -15.09
N SER A 201 3.81 -7.77 -15.47
CA SER A 201 3.65 -9.19 -15.16
C SER A 201 3.73 -9.45 -13.66
N LEU A 202 4.65 -8.80 -12.96
CA LEU A 202 4.79 -8.94 -11.51
C LEU A 202 3.51 -8.50 -10.78
N HIS A 203 2.96 -7.33 -11.11
CA HIS A 203 1.67 -6.87 -10.56
C HIS A 203 0.51 -7.83 -10.86
N LYS A 204 0.49 -8.44 -12.06
CA LYS A 204 -0.57 -9.37 -12.46
C LYS A 204 -0.50 -10.72 -11.75
N THR A 205 0.71 -11.18 -11.44
CA THR A 205 0.96 -12.57 -11.02
C THR A 205 1.33 -12.73 -9.56
N ASP A 206 1.93 -11.70 -8.93
CA ASP A 206 2.23 -11.73 -7.51
C ASP A 206 0.96 -11.50 -6.68
N PRO A 207 0.60 -12.42 -5.76
CA PRO A 207 -0.67 -12.35 -5.06
C PRO A 207 -0.79 -11.12 -4.15
N VAL A 208 0.31 -10.64 -3.57
CA VAL A 208 0.30 -9.50 -2.65
C VAL A 208 0.13 -8.20 -3.43
N LEU A 209 0.86 -8.03 -4.53
CA LEU A 209 0.69 -6.85 -5.40
C LEU A 209 -0.70 -6.81 -6.02
N LYS A 210 -1.18 -7.94 -6.56
CA LYS A 210 -2.52 -8.02 -7.14
C LYS A 210 -3.60 -7.65 -6.14
N GLN A 211 -3.43 -8.05 -4.88
CA GLN A 211 -4.36 -7.70 -3.82
C GLN A 211 -4.29 -6.20 -3.48
N ALA A 212 -3.08 -5.63 -3.35
CA ALA A 212 -2.91 -4.20 -3.14
C ALA A 212 -3.47 -3.35 -4.28
N ASP A 213 -3.24 -3.75 -5.54
CA ASP A 213 -3.81 -3.10 -6.72
C ASP A 213 -5.35 -3.14 -6.69
N GLY A 214 -5.93 -4.28 -6.34
CA GLY A 214 -7.39 -4.43 -6.21
C GLY A 214 -7.98 -3.58 -5.09
N GLU A 215 -7.27 -3.44 -3.97
CA GLU A 215 -7.65 -2.57 -2.85
C GLU A 215 -7.59 -1.10 -3.24
N ASN A 216 -6.53 -0.68 -3.96
CA ASN A 216 -6.38 0.69 -4.45
C ASN A 216 -7.42 1.04 -5.54
N LEU A 217 -7.73 0.11 -6.45
CA LEU A 217 -8.77 0.28 -7.47
C LEU A 217 -10.17 0.41 -6.90
N ALA A 218 -10.42 -0.07 -5.68
CA ALA A 218 -11.70 0.07 -5.02
C ALA A 218 -11.92 1.49 -4.48
N ILE A 219 -10.86 2.29 -4.30
CA ILE A 219 -10.94 3.65 -3.77
C ILE A 219 -11.57 4.56 -4.84
N PRO A 220 -12.69 5.26 -4.54
CA PRO A 220 -13.28 6.23 -5.45
C PRO A 220 -12.32 7.39 -5.75
N HIS A 221 -12.40 7.94 -6.95
CA HIS A 221 -11.65 9.15 -7.31
C HIS A 221 -12.01 10.32 -6.38
N ALA A 222 -10.99 11.05 -5.92
CA ALA A 222 -11.11 12.03 -4.85
C ALA A 222 -11.57 13.42 -5.34
N SER A 223 -11.69 13.60 -6.67
CA SER A 223 -11.83 14.89 -7.36
C SER A 223 -13.06 15.73 -6.96
N THR A 224 -13.99 15.17 -6.17
CA THR A 224 -15.20 15.83 -5.67
C THR A 224 -15.36 15.78 -4.14
N LEU A 225 -14.46 15.10 -3.43
CA LEU A 225 -14.65 14.71 -2.02
C LEU A 225 -13.71 15.38 -1.03
N THR A 226 -12.44 15.64 -1.38
CA THR A 226 -11.43 15.95 -0.36
C THR A 226 -10.66 17.25 -0.57
N GLU A 227 -10.96 18.07 -1.59
CA GLU A 227 -10.16 19.25 -1.98
C GLU A 227 -8.65 18.98 -2.19
N SER A 228 -8.19 17.73 -2.03
CA SER A 228 -6.87 17.25 -2.38
C SER A 228 -6.90 16.86 -3.85
N ALA A 229 -6.17 17.61 -4.68
CA ALA A 229 -5.90 17.17 -6.05
C ALA A 229 -5.33 15.74 -6.01
N ASP A 230 -5.83 14.88 -6.89
CA ASP A 230 -5.38 13.49 -7.03
C ASP A 230 -3.83 13.45 -7.06
N GLU A 231 -3.20 12.96 -6.00
CA GLU A 231 -1.77 12.66 -6.02
C GLU A 231 -1.60 11.37 -6.83
N MET A 232 -1.09 11.54 -8.05
CA MET A 232 -0.78 10.48 -9.02
C MET A 232 0.23 9.46 -8.52
#